data_AF-A0A3N5ZPN8-F1
#
_entry.id   AF-A0A3N5ZPN8-F1
#
_cell.length_a   1.000
_cell.length_b   1.000
_cell.length_c   1.000
_cell.angle_alpha   90.00
_cell.angle_beta   90.00
_cell.angle_gamma   90.00
#
_symmetry.space_group_name_H-M   'P 1'
#
loop_
_entity.id
_entity.type
_entity.pdbx_description
1 polymer ?
#
loop_
_entity_poly.entity_id
_entity_poly.type
_entity_poly.pdbx_seq_one_letter_code
_entity_poly.pdbx_strand_id
1 'polypeptide(L)'
;NSWIRPSARAHHKASRAALHQVYEKLSKNGIRGVFYLAGEQLLGDDSEGATDGSHPSDLGFMRQADRFEPVLRKALKWGSSR
;
A
#
# COMPACT_ATOMS: atom_id res chain seq x y z
N ASN A 1 -2.96 5.41 16.07
CA ASN A 1 -4.20 5.05 16.81
C ASN A 1 -4.61 3.59 16.67
N SER A 2 -4.03 2.80 15.75
CA SER A 2 -4.44 1.41 15.51
C SER A 2 -4.20 0.44 16.67
N TRP A 3 -3.44 0.84 17.71
CA TRP A 3 -3.24 0.04 18.93
C TRP A 3 -4.48 0.04 19.83
N ILE A 4 -5.35 1.04 19.70
CA ILE A 4 -6.60 1.16 20.47
C ILE A 4 -7.69 0.25 19.88
N ARG A 5 -7.59 -0.11 18.60
CA ARG A 5 -8.57 -0.93 17.87
C ARG A 5 -7.94 -2.23 17.37
N PRO A 6 -7.70 -3.22 18.25
CA PRO A 6 -7.00 -4.45 17.90
C PRO A 6 -7.72 -5.27 16.81
N SER A 7 -9.05 -5.27 16.80
CA SER A 7 -9.85 -5.92 15.75
C SER A 7 -9.61 -5.28 14.37
N ALA A 8 -9.60 -3.95 14.30
CA ALA A 8 -9.28 -3.23 13.07
C ALA A 8 -7.84 -3.53 12.63
N ARG A 9 -6.87 -3.49 13.54
CA ARG A 9 -5.47 -3.85 13.23
C ARG A 9 -5.36 -5.27 12.66
N ALA A 10 -6.03 -6.25 13.26
CA ALA A 10 -6.06 -7.63 12.78
C ALA A 10 -6.69 -7.73 11.39
N HIS A 11 -7.82 -7.06 11.17
CA HIS A 11 -8.47 -6.99 9.86
C HIS A 11 -7.53 -6.39 8.79
N HIS A 12 -6.88 -5.25 9.08
CA HIS A 12 -5.97 -4.61 8.12
C HIS A 12 -4.75 -5.50 7.82
N LYS A 13 -4.24 -6.24 8.81
CA LYS A 13 -3.15 -7.22 8.62
C LYS A 13 -3.60 -8.36 7.71
N ALA A 14 -4.79 -8.92 7.94
CA ALA A 14 -5.36 -9.99 7.13
C ALA A 14 -5.62 -9.53 5.67
N SER A 15 -6.20 -8.35 5.47
CA SER A 15 -6.45 -7.79 4.14
C SER A 15 -5.15 -7.56 3.35
N ARG A 16 -4.10 -7.05 4.00
CA ARG A 16 -2.77 -6.89 3.35
C ARG A 16 -2.13 -8.23 2.99
N ALA A 17 -2.24 -9.23 3.88
CA ALA A 17 -1.74 -10.57 3.60
C ALA A 17 -2.49 -11.22 2.42
N ALA A 18 -3.81 -11.09 2.36
CA ALA A 18 -4.62 -11.60 1.24
C ALA A 18 -4.25 -10.91 -0.09
N LEU A 19 -4.08 -9.59 -0.10
CA LEU A 19 -3.65 -8.84 -1.28
C LEU A 19 -2.26 -9.31 -1.77
N HIS A 20 -1.31 -9.49 -0.86
CA HIS A 20 0.03 -9.98 -1.19
C HIS A 20 -0.01 -11.41 -1.75
N GLN A 21 -0.81 -12.30 -1.16
CA GLN A 21 -0.99 -13.66 -1.67
C GLN A 21 -1.55 -13.69 -3.09
N VAL A 22 -2.49 -12.81 -3.43
CA VAL A 22 -3.04 -12.70 -4.79
C VAL A 22 -1.97 -12.18 -5.76
N TYR A 23 -1.21 -11.16 -5.37
CA TYR A 23 -0.09 -10.67 -6.17
C TYR A 23 0.93 -11.78 -6.47
N GLU A 24 1.34 -12.53 -5.46
CA GLU A 24 2.25 -13.68 -5.60
C GLU A 24 1.70 -14.75 -6.56
N LYS A 25 0.41 -15.07 -6.47
CA LYS A 25 -0.24 -16.01 -7.40
C LYS A 25 -0.20 -15.50 -8.84
N LEU A 26 -0.51 -14.22 -9.08
CA LEU A 26 -0.44 -13.62 -10.41
C LEU A 26 0.99 -13.68 -10.97
N SER A 27 1.99 -13.35 -10.16
CA SER A 27 3.40 -13.43 -10.54
C SER A 27 3.83 -14.85 -10.89
N LYS A 28 3.45 -15.84 -10.06
CA LYS A 28 3.76 -17.27 -10.30
C LYS A 28 3.10 -17.81 -11.56
N ASN A 29 1.92 -17.32 -11.91
CA ASN A 29 1.21 -17.67 -13.14
C ASN A 29 1.75 -16.94 -14.38
N GLY A 30 2.86 -16.21 -14.27
CA GLY A 30 3.49 -15.52 -15.39
C GLY A 30 2.77 -14.24 -15.83
N ILE A 31 1.82 -13.74 -15.05
CA ILE A 31 1.16 -12.46 -15.34
C ILE A 31 2.19 -11.34 -15.10
N ARG A 32 2.59 -10.68 -16.18
CA ARG A 32 3.57 -9.59 -16.16
C ARG A 32 2.85 -8.24 -16.09
N GLY A 33 3.46 -7.26 -15.44
CA GLY A 33 2.92 -5.89 -15.39
C GLY A 33 2.06 -5.55 -14.21
N VAL A 34 1.98 -6.48 -13.28
CA VAL A 34 1.39 -6.24 -11.99
C VAL A 34 2.52 -5.79 -11.08
N PHE A 35 2.34 -4.66 -10.40
CA PHE A 35 3.28 -4.12 -9.43
C PHE A 35 2.61 -4.12 -8.06
N TYR A 36 3.38 -4.39 -7.01
CA TYR A 36 2.88 -4.40 -5.65
C TYR A 36 3.45 -3.21 -4.85
N LEU A 37 2.58 -2.55 -4.09
CA LEU A 37 2.94 -1.52 -3.14
C LEU A 37 2.48 -1.94 -1.73
N ALA A 38 3.43 -2.04 -0.80
CA ALA A 38 3.14 -2.40 0.58
C ALA A 38 2.33 -1.29 1.28
N GLY A 39 1.14 -1.64 1.78
CA GLY A 39 0.20 -0.68 2.34
C GLY A 39 0.38 -0.31 3.82
N GLU A 40 1.39 -0.85 4.52
CA GLU A 40 1.54 -0.68 5.97
C GLU A 40 2.01 0.73 6.35
N GLN A 41 2.94 1.30 5.57
CA GLN A 41 3.59 2.58 5.89
C GLN A 41 3.05 3.76 5.09
N LEU A 42 1.91 3.60 4.41
CA LEU A 42 1.33 4.65 3.55
C LEU A 42 0.92 5.91 4.32
N LEU A 43 0.62 5.80 5.61
CA LEU A 43 0.22 6.93 6.45
C LEU A 43 1.29 7.29 7.50
N GLY A 44 2.45 6.65 7.45
CA GLY A 44 3.44 6.68 8.54
C GLY A 44 3.07 5.79 9.73
N ASP A 45 3.88 5.84 10.77
CA ASP A 45 3.79 5.03 11.99
C ASP A 45 3.57 5.87 13.28
N ASP A 46 3.49 7.19 13.15
CA ASP A 46 3.30 8.16 14.23
C ASP A 46 1.83 8.48 14.56
N SER A 47 0.89 8.05 13.70
CA SER A 47 -0.55 8.33 13.79
C SER A 47 -1.03 9.71 13.36
N GLU A 48 -0.16 10.50 12.72
CA GLU A 48 -0.50 11.84 12.23
C GLU A 48 -1.00 11.84 10.77
N GLY A 49 -0.93 10.69 10.10
CA GLY A 49 -1.25 10.57 8.67
C GLY A 49 -2.74 10.54 8.32
N ALA A 50 -3.66 10.51 9.29
CA ALA A 50 -5.10 10.46 9.00
C ALA A 50 -5.93 11.27 9.99
N THR A 51 -6.89 12.04 9.48
CA THR A 51 -7.73 12.97 10.25
C THR A 51 -8.67 12.23 11.22
N ASP A 52 -9.21 11.09 10.81
CA ASP A 52 -10.18 10.30 11.58
C ASP A 52 -9.75 8.82 11.74
N GLY A 53 -8.49 8.52 11.40
CA GLY A 53 -7.95 7.17 11.38
C GLY A 53 -8.26 6.36 10.11
N SER A 54 -8.94 6.95 9.12
CA SER A 54 -9.22 6.34 7.81
C SER A 54 -8.80 7.24 6.65
N HIS A 55 -9.22 8.51 6.68
CA HIS A 55 -8.99 9.45 5.60
C HIS A 55 -7.63 10.16 5.77
N PRO A 56 -6.74 10.11 4.77
CA PRO A 56 -5.43 10.76 4.87
C PRO A 56 -5.56 12.27 5.07
N SER A 57 -4.71 12.83 5.95
CA SER A 57 -4.47 14.27 6.03
C SER A 57 -3.56 14.73 4.87
N ASP A 58 -3.26 16.01 4.76
CA ASP A 58 -2.27 16.52 3.78
C ASP A 58 -0.89 15.84 3.98
N LEU A 59 -0.47 15.69 5.24
CA LEU A 59 0.73 14.94 5.61
C LEU A 59 0.62 13.45 5.19
N GLY A 60 -0.56 12.85 5.38
CA GLY A 60 -0.85 11.50 4.93
C GLY A 60 -0.71 11.33 3.42
N PHE A 61 -1.30 12.25 2.63
CA PHE A 61 -1.20 12.22 1.17
C PHE A 61 0.23 12.47 0.68
N MET A 62 0.97 13.38 1.30
CA MET A 62 2.39 13.59 0.99
C MET A 62 3.20 12.30 1.19
N ARG A 63 3.02 11.62 2.33
CA ARG A 63 3.66 10.33 2.62
C ARG A 63 3.26 9.23 1.63
N GLN A 64 1.98 9.20 1.22
CA GLN A 64 1.53 8.30 0.18
C GLN A 64 2.27 8.58 -1.13
N ALA A 65 2.37 9.84 -1.56
CA ALA A 65 3.05 10.22 -2.79
C ALA A 65 4.50 9.71 -2.81
N ASP A 66 5.26 9.87 -1.72
CA ASP A 66 6.65 9.37 -1.60
C ASP A 66 6.76 7.86 -1.79
N ARG A 67 5.73 7.10 -1.39
CA ARG A 67 5.70 5.63 -1.52
C ARG A 67 5.19 5.17 -2.88
N PHE A 68 4.22 5.88 -3.44
CA PHE A 68 3.65 5.57 -4.76
C PHE A 68 4.62 5.90 -5.89
N GLU A 69 5.28 7.06 -5.83
CA GLU A 69 6.17 7.58 -6.87
C GLU A 69 7.15 6.53 -7.43
N PRO A 70 7.94 5.81 -6.61
CA PRO A 70 8.94 4.88 -7.15
C PRO A 70 8.31 3.65 -7.78
N VAL A 71 7.11 3.24 -7.33
CA VAL A 71 6.37 2.11 -7.90
C VAL A 71 5.73 2.52 -9.23
N LEU A 72 5.10 3.69 -9.28
CA LEU A 72 4.51 4.24 -10.50
C LEU A 72 5.58 4.48 -11.57
N ARG A 73 6.75 5.02 -11.19
CA ARG A 73 7.87 5.20 -12.12
C ARG A 73 8.33 3.87 -12.74
N LYS A 74 8.39 2.79 -11.95
CA LYS A 74 8.70 1.44 -12.46
C LYS A 74 7.61 0.93 -13.40
N ALA A 75 6.34 1.12 -13.04
CA ALA A 75 5.20 0.71 -13.86
C ALA A 75 5.14 1.44 -15.20
N LEU A 76 5.37 2.76 -15.20
CA LEU A 76 5.40 3.57 -16.41
C LEU A 76 6.57 3.19 -17.33
N LYS A 77 7.79 3.04 -16.78
CA LYS A 77 8.95 2.56 -17.56
C LYS A 77 8.68 1.19 -18.20
N TRP A 78 8.05 0.28 -17.46
CA TRP A 78 7.68 -1.03 -17.99
C TRP A 78 6.65 -0.94 -19.12
N GLY A 79 5.69 -0.01 -19.02
CA GLY A 79 4.68 0.21 -20.06
C GLY A 79 5.25 0.82 -21.33
N SER A 80 6.22 1.72 -21.21
CA SER A 80 6.91 2.34 -22.35
C SER A 80 7.90 1.42 -23.07
N SER A 81 8.34 0.34 -22.43
CA SER A 81 9.30 -0.63 -22.99
C SER A 81 8.63 -1.87 -23.62
N ARG A 82 7.32 -1.81 -23.87
CA ARG A 82 6.53 -2.86 -24.52
C ARG A 82 5.97 -2.37 -25.84
#